data_AF-A0A957MYZ1-F1
#
_entry.id   AF-A0A957MYZ1-F1
#
_cell.length_a   1.000
_cell.length_b   1.000
_cell.length_c   1.000
_cell.angle_alpha   90.00
_cell.angle_beta   90.00
_cell.angle_gamma   90.00
#
_symmetry.space_group_name_H-M   'P 1'
#
loop_
_entity.id
_entity.type
_entity.pdbx_description
1 polymer ?
#
loop_
_entity_poly.entity_id
_entity_poly.type
_entity_poly.pdbx_seq_one_letter_code
_entity_poly.pdbx_strand_id
1 'polypeptide(L)'
;MAQLGLDWRVAPLSTADRAMLAYAEKLTLRPWEMVEGDVQALRAAGFSDTAILDINQVTGYYAYVNRLADGLGVELEAFWAALDAPANPTSQDEAQAP
;
A
#
# COMPACT_ATOMS: atom_id res chain seq x y z
N MET A 1 4.04 7.60 10.69
CA MET A 1 3.10 6.74 9.93
C MET A 1 2.11 7.54 9.08
N ALA A 2 1.64 8.72 9.49
CA ALA A 2 0.58 9.47 8.79
C ALA A 2 0.91 10.04 7.39
N GLN A 3 2.16 10.05 6.92
CA GLN A 3 2.55 10.70 5.66
C GLN A 3 2.56 9.79 4.42
N LEU A 4 2.56 8.47 4.59
CA LEU A 4 2.60 7.52 3.46
C LEU A 4 1.27 7.40 2.71
N GLY A 5 0.14 7.73 3.35
CA GLY A 5 -1.20 7.59 2.76
C GLY A 5 -1.61 8.72 1.81
N LEU A 6 -0.89 9.84 1.76
CA LEU A 6 -1.29 11.02 0.99
C LEU A 6 -0.44 11.21 -0.28
N ASP A 7 0.88 11.18 -0.17
CA ASP A 7 1.80 11.16 -1.33
C ASP A 7 3.17 10.61 -0.91
N TRP A 8 3.50 9.41 -1.38
CA TRP A 8 4.77 8.76 -1.07
C TRP A 8 5.98 9.51 -1.64
N ARG A 9 5.80 10.39 -2.63
CA ARG A 9 6.89 11.13 -3.26
C ARG A 9 7.51 12.17 -2.34
N VAL A 10 6.78 12.67 -1.35
CA VAL A 10 7.27 13.65 -0.38
C VAL A 10 7.74 13.00 0.93
N ALA A 11 7.51 11.70 1.10
CA ALA A 11 7.90 10.99 2.30
C ALA A 11 9.44 10.81 2.38
N PRO A 12 10.02 10.86 3.60
CA PRO A 12 11.45 10.62 3.82
C PRO A 12 11.76 9.12 3.70
N LEU A 13 11.85 8.65 2.46
CA LEU A 13 12.06 7.24 2.09
C LEU A 13 13.50 6.99 1.64
N SER A 14 13.96 5.76 1.82
CA SER A 14 15.22 5.31 1.24
C SER A 14 15.14 5.29 -0.30
N THR A 15 16.31 5.29 -0.96
CA THR A 15 16.38 5.15 -2.42
C THR A 15 15.72 3.85 -2.90
N ALA A 16 15.89 2.77 -2.14
CA ALA A 16 15.28 1.47 -2.44
C ALA A 16 13.75 1.53 -2.36
N ASP A 17 13.20 2.10 -1.28
CA ASP A 17 11.74 2.21 -1.11
C ASP A 17 11.12 3.08 -2.21
N ARG A 18 11.79 4.17 -2.61
CA ARG A 18 11.32 5.00 -3.73
C ARG A 18 11.31 4.25 -5.06
N ALA A 19 12.34 3.45 -5.33
CA ALA A 19 12.39 2.65 -6.55
C ALA A 19 11.28 1.58 -6.57
N MET A 20 11.05 0.91 -5.43
CA MET A 20 9.96 -0.05 -5.26
C MET A 20 8.59 0.58 -5.49
N LEU A 21 8.32 1.74 -4.86
CA LEU A 21 7.03 2.42 -5.00
C LEU A 21 6.81 2.98 -6.41
N ALA A 22 7.85 3.50 -7.07
CA ALA A 22 7.77 3.93 -8.47
C ALA A 22 7.41 2.76 -9.40
N TYR A 23 8.04 1.61 -9.21
CA TYR A 23 7.72 0.38 -9.95
C TYR A 23 6.27 -0.06 -9.70
N ALA A 24 5.86 -0.14 -8.43
CA ALA A 24 4.51 -0.57 -8.05
C ALA A 24 3.42 0.36 -8.62
N GLU A 25 3.65 1.67 -8.58
CA GLU A 25 2.74 2.66 -9.14
C GLU A 25 2.62 2.53 -10.67
N LYS A 26 3.76 2.40 -11.38
CA LYS A 26 3.75 2.20 -12.83
C LYS A 26 3.01 0.92 -13.22
N LEU A 27 3.31 -0.19 -12.56
CA LEU A 27 2.66 -1.48 -12.80
C LEU A 27 1.15 -1.43 -12.51
N THR A 28 0.73 -0.64 -11.52
CA THR A 28 -0.70 -0.48 -11.18
C THR A 28 -1.44 0.37 -12.21
N LEU A 29 -0.89 1.53 -12.58
CA LEU A 29 -1.58 2.53 -13.39
C LEU A 29 -1.41 2.32 -14.90
N ARG A 30 -0.23 1.84 -15.32
CA ARG A 30 0.16 1.71 -16.73
C ARG A 30 0.94 0.41 -16.99
N PRO A 31 0.37 -0.77 -16.67
CA PRO A 31 1.05 -2.05 -16.86
C PRO A 31 1.49 -2.31 -18.31
N TRP A 32 0.81 -1.72 -19.30
CA TRP A 32 1.17 -1.84 -20.72
C TRP A 32 2.44 -1.07 -21.13
N GLU A 33 2.97 -0.19 -20.26
CA GLU A 33 4.21 0.56 -20.49
C GLU A 33 5.42 -0.08 -19.79
N MET A 34 5.23 -1.22 -19.12
CA MET A 34 6.33 -1.92 -18.44
C MET A 34 7.37 -2.42 -19.43
N VAL A 35 8.64 -2.18 -19.11
CA VAL A 35 9.81 -2.55 -19.92
C VAL A 35 10.89 -3.15 -19.02
N GLU A 36 11.88 -3.81 -19.62
CA GLU A 36 12.99 -4.41 -18.87
C GLU A 36 13.72 -3.40 -17.96
N GLY A 37 13.82 -2.14 -18.41
CA GLY A 37 14.46 -1.06 -17.64
C GLY A 37 13.84 -0.83 -16.27
N ASP A 38 12.55 -1.11 -16.08
CA ASP A 38 11.89 -0.96 -14.77
C ASP A 38 12.41 -2.01 -13.76
N VAL A 39 12.63 -3.24 -14.22
CA VAL A 39 13.23 -4.31 -13.42
C VAL A 39 14.71 -4.02 -13.14
N GLN A 40 15.45 -3.52 -14.13
CA GLN A 40 16.85 -3.15 -13.95
C GLN A 40 17.03 -2.01 -12.94
N ALA A 41 16.08 -1.06 -12.88
CA ALA A 41 16.09 0.00 -11.87
C ALA A 41 15.95 -0.56 -10.44
N LEU A 42 15.10 -1.58 -10.23
CA LEU A 42 15.00 -2.26 -8.93
C LEU A 42 16.29 -3.01 -8.57
N ARG A 43 16.93 -3.68 -9.53
CA ARG A 43 18.24 -4.31 -9.28
C ARG A 43 19.30 -3.30 -8.90
N ALA A 44 19.35 -2.15 -9.60
CA ALA A 44 20.28 -1.07 -9.29
C ALA A 44 20.04 -0.46 -7.89
N ALA A 45 18.80 -0.54 -7.40
CA ALA A 45 18.44 -0.14 -6.04
C ALA A 45 18.77 -1.20 -4.96
N GLY A 46 19.32 -2.35 -5.36
CA GLY A 46 19.80 -3.40 -4.46
C GLY A 46 18.83 -4.57 -4.23
N PHE A 47 17.70 -4.62 -4.93
CA PHE A 47 16.78 -5.76 -4.83
C PHE A 47 17.31 -6.99 -5.57
N SER A 48 17.14 -8.16 -4.94
CA SER A 48 17.38 -9.45 -5.60
C SER A 48 16.25 -9.80 -6.57
N ASP A 49 16.49 -10.73 -7.49
CA ASP A 49 15.44 -11.20 -8.42
C ASP A 49 14.22 -11.77 -7.69
N THR A 50 14.43 -12.47 -6.56
CA THR A 50 13.33 -12.95 -5.71
C THR A 50 12.54 -11.78 -5.13
N ALA A 51 13.20 -10.77 -4.58
CA ALA A 51 12.52 -9.60 -4.02
C ALA A 51 11.75 -8.82 -5.10
N ILE A 52 12.27 -8.74 -6.32
CA ILE A 52 11.57 -8.12 -7.46
C ILE A 52 10.32 -8.92 -7.83
N LEU A 53 10.42 -10.24 -7.85
CA LEU A 53 9.27 -11.11 -8.08
C LEU A 53 8.20 -10.87 -7.01
N ASP A 54 8.59 -10.79 -5.73
CA ASP A 54 7.67 -10.54 -4.62
C ASP A 54 6.97 -9.17 -4.76
N ILE A 55 7.72 -8.11 -5.08
CA ILE A 55 7.16 -6.77 -5.36
C ILE A 55 6.13 -6.84 -6.48
N ASN A 56 6.45 -7.54 -7.58
CA ASN A 56 5.55 -7.67 -8.72
C ASN A 56 4.28 -8.45 -8.36
N GLN A 57 4.41 -9.56 -7.64
CA GLN A 57 3.29 -10.40 -7.23
C GLN A 57 2.34 -9.67 -6.29
N VAL A 58 2.87 -9.01 -5.25
CA VAL A 58 2.06 -8.23 -4.30
C VAL A 58 1.33 -7.09 -5.02
N THR A 59 2.04 -6.34 -5.86
CA THR A 59 1.43 -5.24 -6.63
C THR A 59 0.31 -5.76 -7.54
N GLY A 60 0.57 -6.82 -8.30
CA GLY A 60 -0.42 -7.40 -9.21
C GLY A 60 -1.63 -7.98 -8.49
N TYR A 61 -1.43 -8.65 -7.36
CA TYR A 61 -2.51 -9.22 -6.56
C TYR A 61 -3.45 -8.14 -6.02
N TYR A 62 -2.93 -7.07 -5.42
CA TYR A 62 -3.77 -5.97 -4.93
C TYR A 62 -4.46 -5.24 -6.08
N ALA A 63 -3.80 -5.05 -7.22
CA ALA A 63 -4.44 -4.45 -8.39
C ALA A 63 -5.60 -5.32 -8.91
N TYR A 64 -5.52 -6.64 -8.83
CA TYR A 64 -6.62 -7.54 -9.16
C TYR A 64 -7.77 -7.45 -8.16
N VAL A 65 -7.48 -7.55 -6.86
CA VAL A 65 -8.48 -7.49 -5.79
C VAL A 65 -9.21 -6.14 -5.80
N ASN A 66 -8.50 -5.03 -5.95
CA ASN A 66 -9.11 -3.69 -6.02
C ASN A 66 -10.09 -3.59 -7.19
N ARG A 67 -9.74 -4.14 -8.37
CA ARG A 67 -10.66 -4.14 -9.52
C ARG A 67 -11.91 -4.98 -9.29
N LEU A 68 -11.81 -6.07 -8.53
CA LEU A 68 -12.99 -6.85 -8.15
C LEU A 68 -13.88 -6.08 -7.17
N ALA A 69 -13.27 -5.49 -6.13
CA ALA A 69 -13.99 -4.72 -5.13
C ALA A 69 -14.70 -3.52 -5.77
N ASP A 70 -13.96 -2.69 -6.50
CA ASP A 70 -14.49 -1.49 -7.16
C ASP A 70 -15.50 -1.85 -8.26
N GLY A 71 -15.23 -2.91 -9.03
CA GLY A 71 -16.09 -3.35 -10.13
C GLY A 71 -17.43 -3.93 -9.67
N LEU A 72 -17.49 -4.49 -8.45
CA LEU A 72 -18.70 -5.06 -7.87
C LEU A 72 -19.36 -4.15 -6.83
N GLY A 73 -18.73 -3.03 -6.45
CA GLY A 73 -19.21 -2.15 -5.39
C GLY A 73 -19.12 -2.77 -4.00
N VAL A 74 -18.03 -3.49 -3.70
CA VAL A 74 -17.78 -4.06 -2.37
C VAL A 74 -17.41 -2.94 -1.42
N GLU A 75 -18.21 -2.74 -0.38
CA GLU A 75 -17.98 -1.77 0.68
C GLU A 75 -17.08 -2.32 1.79
N LEU A 76 -16.32 -1.44 2.44
CA LEU A 76 -15.55 -1.79 3.64
C LEU A 76 -16.50 -2.21 4.77
N GLU A 77 -16.13 -3.27 5.49
CA GLU A 77 -16.88 -3.67 6.67
C GLU A 77 -16.82 -2.58 7.75
N ALA A 78 -17.93 -2.37 8.45
CA ALA A 78 -18.08 -1.32 9.47
C ALA A 78 -17.02 -1.38 10.58
N PHE A 79 -16.46 -2.57 10.84
CA PHE A 79 -15.37 -2.75 11.79
C PHE A 79 -14.09 -1.99 11.41
N TRP A 80 -13.76 -1.90 10.12
CA TRP A 80 -12.58 -1.16 9.64
C TRP A 80 -12.79 0.35 9.66
N ALA A 81 -14.02 0.81 9.38
CA ALA A 81 -14.37 2.23 9.45
C ALA A 81 -14.23 2.81 10.88
N ALA A 82 -14.40 1.96 11.91
CA ALA A 82 -14.28 2.36 13.30
C ALA A 82 -12.84 2.63 13.76
N LEU A 83 -11.82 2.13 13.04
CA LEU A 83 -10.40 2.36 13.35
C LEU A 83 -9.90 3.73 12.88
N ASP A 84 -10.55 4.32 11.86
CA ASP A 84 -10.26 5.66 11.37
C ASP A 84 -11.04 6.75 12.12
N ALA A 85 -11.94 6.37 13.02
CA ALA A 85 -12.63 7.30 13.90
C ALA A 85 -11.65 7.86 14.95
N PRO A 86 -11.67 9.17 15.25
CA PRO A 86 -10.81 9.73 16.30
C PRO A 86 -11.07 9.00 17.61
N ALA A 87 -9.98 8.57 18.27
CA ALA A 87 -10.03 7.83 19.52
C ALA A 87 -10.99 8.50 20.51
N ASN A 88 -12.09 7.81 20.82
CA ASN A 88 -13.06 8.26 21.81
C ASN A 88 -12.35 8.35 23.18
N PRO A 89 -12.23 9.52 23.83
CA PRO A 89 -11.48 9.66 25.07
C PRO A 89 -12.20 9.11 26.32
N THR A 90 -13.31 8.39 26.17
CA THR A 90 -14.15 8.00 27.31
C THR A 90 -14.25 6.50 27.46
N SER A 91 -13.19 5.89 28.00
CA SER A 91 -13.27 4.60 28.70
C SER A 91 -12.36 4.59 29.92
N GLN A 92 -12.46 5.66 30.72
CA GLN A 92 -12.09 5.66 32.13
C GLN A 92 -13.37 5.88 32.95
N ASP A 93 -14.29 4.92 32.94
CA ASP A 93 -15.39 4.87 33.93
C ASP A 93 -16.09 3.50 33.95
N GLU A 94 -15.29 2.42 34.05
CA GLU A 94 -15.77 1.14 34.59
C GLU A 94 -15.05 0.81 35.90
N ALA A 95 -14.86 1.84 36.74
CA ALA A 95 -14.71 1.66 38.16
C ALA A 95 -16.06 1.94 38.83
N GLN A 96 -16.60 0.90 39.48
CA GLN A 96 -17.70 0.91 40.47
C GLN A 96 -19.12 0.74 39.92
N ALA A 97 -19.68 -0.46 40.09
CA ALA A 97 -20.54 -0.83 41.23
C ALA A 97 -21.36 -2.10 40.92
N PRO A 98 -21.94 -2.80 41.91
CA PRO A 98 -21.54 -3.07 43.28
C PRO A 98 -20.94 -4.49 43.48
#